data_AF-A0AAV4LUS3-F1
#
_entry.id   AF-A0AAV4LUS3-F1
#
_cell.length_a   1.000
_cell.length_b   1.000
_cell.length_c   1.000
_cell.angle_alpha   90.00
_cell.angle_beta   90.00
_cell.angle_gamma   90.00
#
_symmetry.space_group_name_H-M   'P 1'
#
loop_
_entity.id
_entity.type
_entity.pdbx_description
1 polymer ?
#
loop_
_entity_poly.entity_id
_entity_poly.type
_entity_poly.pdbx_seq_one_letter_code
_entity_poly.pdbx_strand_id
1 'polypeptide(L)'
;MMLLNLWLTLSADENKSTRRAAILQHHRQTYSHASLITTYLHDKYGLTIRDNEAIPKTIQHLRKLQNRSLYNVISTTKLHKLLFSRRVDSVDLEESTLWLRKSMLTPQEEAKLINLQDRNLQWMSSKKNHKKCGKYLDVEHLASKCDRLLHTDYVRRHNEVARRIHRTLAKELGVKNIKKVERYKIDDRKFTKNGWISYDMSIHTEKKVQFNRPDIIVADKRKNRITIVEIGITSQNNLVKTEMEKKDKYQDLGKQMKFQTFGNHDTEIVIIPWVMTWDGVVTEFHNSYRRQLGISDRMEAQLQRIVLQQSHNFVLRELGVAATGITCECDPARKRQAANMDRGPPLKEREVHASARRPALPSAAPALAVACGA
;
A
#
# COMPACT_ATOMS: atom_id res chain seq x y z
N MET A 1 9.20 17.13 11.34
CA MET A 1 8.26 17.02 12.47
C MET A 1 8.94 17.23 13.81
N MET A 2 10.01 16.48 14.13
CA MET A 2 10.75 16.66 15.38
C MET A 2 11.32 18.08 15.56
N LEU A 3 11.94 18.65 14.52
CA LEU A 3 12.50 20.02 14.57
C LEU A 3 11.45 21.11 14.82
N LEU A 4 10.30 21.05 14.15
CA LEU A 4 9.20 21.99 14.39
C LEU A 4 8.66 21.85 15.82
N ASN A 5 8.45 20.62 16.30
CA ASN A 5 7.96 20.38 17.64
C ASN A 5 8.93 20.93 18.71
N LEU A 6 10.24 20.70 18.51
CA LEU A 6 11.29 21.25 19.37
C LEU A 6 11.24 22.79 19.37
N TRP A 7 11.21 23.41 18.18
CA TRP A 7 11.17 24.87 18.05
C TRP A 7 9.95 25.49 18.74
N LEU A 8 8.76 24.94 18.51
CA LEU A 8 7.52 25.41 19.13
C LEU A 8 7.51 25.22 20.65
N THR A 9 8.02 24.09 21.15
CA THR A 9 8.11 23.81 22.60
C THR A 9 9.07 24.76 23.29
N LEU A 10 10.21 25.07 22.66
CA LEU A 10 11.16 26.05 23.18
C LEU A 10 10.55 27.45 23.16
N SER A 11 9.89 27.83 22.07
CA SER A 11 9.29 29.17 21.88
C SER A 11 8.13 29.43 22.83
N ALA A 12 7.28 28.44 23.11
CA ALA A 12 6.13 28.58 24.01
C ALA A 12 6.51 28.94 25.45
N ASP A 13 7.70 28.52 25.90
CA ASP A 13 8.20 28.76 27.25
C ASP A 13 9.40 29.73 27.26
N GLU A 14 9.65 30.45 26.16
CA GLU A 14 10.76 31.41 26.03
C GLU A 14 10.71 32.46 27.17
N ASN A 15 9.53 33.01 27.42
CA ASN A 15 9.31 34.02 28.46
C ASN A 15 9.33 33.45 29.89
N LYS A 16 9.26 32.12 30.05
CA LYS A 16 9.20 31.43 31.36
C LYS A 16 10.53 30.79 31.76
N SER A 17 11.45 30.58 30.80
CA SER A 17 12.71 29.87 31.04
C SER A 17 13.87 30.56 30.35
N THR A 18 14.74 31.18 31.16
CA THR A 18 16.00 31.80 30.71
C THR A 18 16.88 30.84 29.92
N ARG A 19 16.93 29.56 30.33
CA ARG A 19 17.65 28.52 29.60
C ARG A 19 17.09 28.29 28.20
N ARG A 20 15.76 28.22 28.04
CA ARG A 20 15.13 28.01 26.72
C ARG A 20 15.31 29.24 25.83
N ALA A 21 15.20 30.45 26.39
CA ALA A 21 15.49 31.68 25.68
C ALA A 21 16.93 31.73 25.14
N ALA A 22 17.92 31.36 25.97
CA ALA A 22 19.32 31.29 25.53
C ALA A 22 19.54 30.26 24.40
N ILE A 23 18.90 29.09 24.48
CA ILE A 23 18.96 28.06 23.42
C ILE A 23 18.35 28.59 22.11
N LEU A 24 17.19 29.25 22.18
CA LEU A 24 16.56 29.86 21.00
C LEU A 24 17.44 30.96 20.40
N GLN A 25 18.01 31.83 21.23
CA GLN A 25 18.90 32.89 20.78
C GLN A 25 20.12 32.32 20.06
N HIS A 26 20.74 31.27 20.59
CA HIS A 26 21.84 30.58 19.93
C HIS A 26 21.44 30.03 18.56
N HIS A 27 20.27 29.36 18.46
CA HIS A 27 19.76 28.87 17.18
C HIS A 27 19.45 29.98 16.17
N ARG A 28 18.96 31.14 16.64
CA ARG A 28 18.71 32.32 15.80
C ARG A 28 20.03 32.91 15.28
N GLN A 29 21.03 33.08 16.16
CA GLN A 29 22.35 33.63 15.82
C GLN A 29 23.14 32.74 14.85
N THR A 30 23.01 31.42 15.01
CA THR A 30 23.70 30.43 14.15
C THR A 30 22.95 30.13 12.86
N TYR A 31 21.78 30.73 12.61
CA TYR A 31 20.92 30.43 11.46
C TYR A 31 20.67 28.94 11.25
N SER A 32 20.52 28.20 12.36
CA SER A 32 20.37 26.76 12.32
C SER A 32 19.08 26.33 11.61
N HIS A 33 19.02 25.08 11.13
CA HIS A 33 17.79 24.54 10.52
C HIS A 33 16.56 24.63 11.44
N ALA A 34 16.74 24.63 12.76
CA ALA A 34 15.66 24.79 13.72
C ALA A 34 15.07 26.21 13.71
N SER A 35 15.89 27.26 13.57
CA SER A 35 15.40 28.64 13.53
C SER A 35 14.75 29.02 12.21
N LEU A 36 15.19 28.38 11.11
CA LEU A 36 14.62 28.59 9.77
C LEU A 36 13.39 27.71 9.50
N ILE A 37 12.99 26.83 10.42
CA ILE A 37 11.96 25.82 10.16
C ILE A 37 10.60 26.44 9.84
N THR A 38 10.24 27.53 10.51
CA THR A 38 8.93 28.19 10.32
C THR A 38 8.86 28.83 8.94
N THR A 39 9.89 29.57 8.55
CA THR A 39 10.03 30.18 7.21
C THR A 39 10.02 29.13 6.12
N TYR A 40 10.82 28.06 6.25
CA TYR A 40 10.85 26.98 5.28
C TYR A 40 9.47 26.33 5.07
N LEU A 41 8.74 26.08 6.16
CA LEU A 41 7.41 25.47 6.09
C LEU A 41 6.35 26.40 5.52
N HIS A 42 6.46 27.70 5.79
CA HIS A 42 5.66 28.73 5.15
C HIS A 42 5.90 28.74 3.64
N ASP A 43 7.16 28.83 3.20
CA ASP A 43 7.49 28.96 1.79
C ASP A 43 7.16 27.69 0.99
N LYS A 44 7.38 26.52 1.59
CA LYS A 44 7.15 25.23 0.92
C LYS A 44 5.69 24.77 0.92
N TYR A 45 4.97 24.98 2.03
CA TYR A 45 3.64 24.41 2.24
C TYR A 45 2.55 25.45 2.50
N GLY A 46 2.89 26.74 2.63
CA GLY A 46 1.96 27.80 3.03
C GLY A 46 1.53 27.71 4.50
N LEU A 47 2.32 27.07 5.37
CA LEU A 47 1.97 26.92 6.79
C LEU A 47 2.19 28.23 7.53
N THR A 48 1.11 28.86 8.00
CA THR A 48 1.16 29.96 8.96
C THR A 48 0.93 29.44 10.37
N ILE A 49 1.87 29.72 11.28
CA ILE A 49 1.79 29.33 12.68
C ILE A 49 1.22 30.52 13.46
N ARG A 50 0.15 30.30 14.24
CA ARG A 50 -0.45 31.33 15.09
C ARG A 50 0.02 31.13 16.53
N ASP A 51 0.30 32.23 17.24
CA ASP A 51 0.89 32.19 18.59
C ASP A 51 0.02 31.47 19.63
N ASN A 52 -1.29 31.40 19.41
CA ASN A 52 -2.26 30.77 20.32
C ASN A 52 -2.68 29.36 19.89
N GLU A 53 -2.08 28.77 18.85
CA GLU A 53 -2.47 27.44 18.39
C GLU A 53 -1.71 26.34 19.16
N ALA A 54 -2.45 25.33 19.63
CA ALA A 54 -1.85 24.19 20.31
C ALA A 54 -0.90 23.43 19.38
N ILE A 55 0.32 23.14 19.84
CA ILE A 55 1.38 22.46 19.08
C ILE A 55 0.88 21.19 18.34
N PRO A 56 0.08 20.29 18.96
CA PRO A 56 -0.45 19.11 18.27
C PRO A 56 -1.34 19.45 17.07
N LYS A 57 -2.12 20.53 17.14
CA LYS A 57 -3.00 20.99 16.05
C LYS A 57 -2.16 21.51 14.88
N THR A 58 -1.14 22.33 15.14
CA THR A 58 -0.21 22.82 14.11
C THR A 58 0.53 21.68 13.42
N ILE A 59 0.97 20.67 14.18
CA ILE A 59 1.60 19.45 13.64
C ILE A 59 0.62 18.67 12.75
N GLN A 60 -0.64 18.50 13.18
CA GLN A 60 -1.67 17.85 12.38
C GLN A 60 -1.98 18.63 11.10
N HIS A 61 -2.04 19.96 11.18
CA HIS A 61 -2.25 20.83 10.03
C HIS A 61 -1.09 20.71 9.02
N LEU A 62 0.16 20.73 9.50
CA LEU A 62 1.33 20.50 8.66
C LEU A 62 1.26 19.16 7.94
N ARG A 63 0.86 18.07 8.61
CA ARG A 63 0.69 16.76 7.94
C ARG A 63 -0.31 16.84 6.78
N LYS A 64 -1.43 17.54 6.98
CA LYS A 64 -2.43 17.73 5.91
C LYS A 64 -1.84 18.50 4.72
N LEU A 65 -1.09 19.57 4.97
CA LEU A 65 -0.44 20.36 3.90
C LEU A 65 0.65 19.56 3.18
N GLN A 66 1.49 18.82 3.91
CA GLN A 66 2.50 17.93 3.34
C GLN A 66 1.88 16.86 2.46
N ASN A 67 0.82 16.20 2.94
CA ASN A 67 0.08 15.22 2.14
C ASN A 67 -0.50 15.85 0.88
N ARG A 68 -1.11 17.04 0.99
CA ARG A 68 -1.64 17.77 -0.18
C ARG A 68 -0.55 18.09 -1.20
N SER A 69 0.60 18.59 -0.75
CA SER A 69 1.76 18.87 -1.61
C SER A 69 2.25 17.61 -2.32
N LEU A 70 2.40 16.50 -1.59
CA LEU A 70 2.78 15.21 -2.16
C LEU A 70 1.79 14.74 -3.22
N TYR A 71 0.48 14.87 -2.97
CA TYR A 71 -0.53 14.50 -3.95
C TYR A 71 -0.48 15.37 -5.21
N ASN A 72 -0.24 16.67 -5.06
CA ASN A 72 -0.05 17.54 -6.21
C ASN A 72 1.14 17.07 -7.06
N VAL A 73 2.28 16.74 -6.44
CA VAL A 73 3.45 16.20 -7.15
C VAL A 73 3.15 14.86 -7.81
N ILE A 74 2.50 13.93 -7.10
CA ILE A 74 2.13 12.63 -7.66
C ILE A 74 1.20 12.79 -8.86
N SER A 75 0.24 13.72 -8.79
CA SER A 75 -0.73 13.96 -9.85
C SER A 75 -0.12 14.52 -11.14
N THR A 76 1.05 15.17 -11.07
CA THR A 76 1.78 15.66 -12.25
C THR A 76 2.68 14.58 -12.86
N THR A 77 3.08 13.57 -12.09
CA THR A 77 3.92 12.47 -12.59
C THR A 77 3.11 11.44 -13.39
N LYS A 78 3.54 11.14 -14.63
CA LYS A 78 2.79 10.26 -15.57
C LYS A 78 2.52 8.85 -15.03
N LEU A 79 3.49 8.23 -14.35
CA LEU A 79 3.38 6.84 -13.86
C LEU A 79 2.72 6.78 -12.47
N HIS A 80 3.21 7.53 -11.48
CA HIS A 80 2.64 7.47 -10.12
C HIS A 80 1.20 8.00 -10.07
N LYS A 81 0.81 8.87 -11.01
CA LYS A 81 -0.59 9.28 -11.16
C LYS A 81 -1.51 8.07 -11.36
N LEU A 82 -1.11 6.97 -11.99
CA LEU A 82 -2.05 5.88 -12.32
C LEU A 82 -2.66 5.22 -11.08
N LEU A 83 -1.86 4.95 -10.04
CA LEU A 83 -2.36 4.40 -8.78
C LEU A 83 -3.30 5.38 -8.06
N PHE A 84 -2.93 6.67 -8.04
CA PHE A 84 -3.60 7.69 -7.22
C PHE A 84 -4.68 8.51 -7.95
N SER A 85 -4.72 8.47 -9.28
CA SER A 85 -5.70 9.18 -10.12
C SER A 85 -7.06 8.53 -10.11
N ARG A 86 -7.12 7.24 -9.79
CA ARG A 86 -8.36 6.48 -9.68
C ARG A 86 -8.81 6.34 -8.23
N ARG A 87 -8.51 7.35 -7.40
CA ARG A 87 -9.30 7.65 -6.20
C ARG A 87 -10.71 8.03 -6.64
N VAL A 88 -11.46 7.04 -7.09
CA VAL A 88 -12.92 7.10 -7.08
C VAL A 88 -13.30 7.04 -5.61
N ASP A 89 -14.41 7.67 -5.23
CA ASP A 89 -14.91 7.71 -3.86
C ASP A 89 -15.09 6.31 -3.23
N SER A 90 -15.05 5.24 -4.03
CA SER A 90 -15.26 3.84 -3.61
C SER A 90 -13.99 3.04 -3.27
N VAL A 91 -12.78 3.63 -3.31
CA VAL A 91 -11.50 2.93 -3.02
C VAL A 91 -11.01 3.21 -1.61
N ASP A 92 -10.68 2.15 -0.86
CA ASP A 92 -10.06 2.27 0.46
C ASP A 92 -8.53 2.16 0.37
N LEU A 93 -7.87 3.32 0.45
CA LEU A 93 -6.41 3.42 0.40
C LEU A 93 -5.72 2.83 1.62
N GLU A 94 -6.37 2.93 2.79
CA GLU A 94 -5.80 2.43 4.03
C GLU A 94 -5.73 0.91 3.99
N GLU A 95 -6.84 0.27 3.60
CA GLU A 95 -6.90 -1.18 3.41
C GLU A 95 -6.01 -1.64 2.26
N SER A 96 -5.96 -0.90 1.14
CA SER A 96 -5.13 -1.24 -0.04
C SER A 96 -3.61 -1.24 0.24
N THR A 97 -3.17 -0.65 1.35
CA THR A 97 -1.74 -0.50 1.71
C THR A 97 -1.35 -1.31 2.95
N LEU A 98 -2.17 -2.27 3.37
CA LEU A 98 -1.85 -3.13 4.51
C LEU A 98 -0.56 -3.93 4.31
N TRP A 99 -0.27 -4.35 3.09
CA TRP A 99 0.97 -5.06 2.76
C TRP A 99 2.24 -4.23 3.08
N LEU A 100 2.22 -2.91 2.91
CA LEU A 100 3.33 -2.03 3.29
C LEU A 100 3.47 -1.89 4.81
N ARG A 101 2.34 -1.80 5.54
CA ARG A 101 2.34 -1.46 6.97
C ARG A 101 2.46 -2.66 7.89
N LYS A 102 1.95 -3.83 7.47
CA LYS A 102 1.73 -5.00 8.33
C LYS A 102 2.41 -6.27 7.83
N SER A 103 2.92 -6.28 6.60
CA SER A 103 3.68 -7.43 6.11
C SER A 103 5.18 -7.27 6.40
N MET A 104 5.87 -8.40 6.60
CA MET A 104 7.32 -8.42 6.82
C MET A 104 8.02 -8.42 5.46
N LEU A 105 8.30 -7.23 4.92
CA LEU A 105 9.01 -7.05 3.65
C LEU A 105 10.46 -6.70 3.90
N THR A 106 11.35 -7.18 3.03
CA THR A 106 12.66 -6.55 2.89
C THR A 106 12.53 -5.28 2.03
N PRO A 107 13.44 -4.29 2.18
CA PRO A 107 13.43 -3.10 1.32
C PRO A 107 13.47 -3.43 -0.18
N GLN A 108 14.14 -4.52 -0.55
CA GLN A 108 14.21 -4.98 -1.95
C GLN A 108 12.86 -5.54 -2.43
N GLU A 109 12.13 -6.26 -1.58
CA GLU A 109 10.81 -6.76 -1.92
C GLU A 109 9.82 -5.61 -2.08
N GLU A 110 9.83 -4.66 -1.14
CA GLU A 110 9.01 -3.47 -1.21
C GLU A 110 9.23 -2.71 -2.54
N ALA A 111 10.48 -2.41 -2.88
CA ALA A 111 10.82 -1.73 -4.14
C ALA A 111 10.31 -2.48 -5.39
N LYS A 112 10.43 -3.81 -5.41
CA LYS A 112 9.93 -4.64 -6.53
C LYS A 112 8.41 -4.54 -6.68
N LEU A 113 7.67 -4.64 -5.58
CA LEU A 113 6.21 -4.60 -5.61
C LEU A 113 5.68 -3.20 -5.94
N ILE A 114 6.37 -2.15 -5.46
CA ILE A 114 6.06 -0.77 -5.84
C ILE A 114 6.28 -0.55 -7.34
N ASN A 115 7.35 -1.08 -7.94
CA ASN A 115 7.57 -0.95 -9.39
C ASN A 115 6.43 -1.56 -10.22
N LEU A 116 5.87 -2.70 -9.78
CA LEU A 116 4.67 -3.26 -10.38
C LEU A 116 3.47 -2.31 -10.23
N GLN A 117 3.24 -1.83 -9.01
CA GLN A 117 2.11 -0.95 -8.68
C GLN A 117 2.19 0.38 -9.44
N ASP A 118 3.38 0.90 -9.71
CA ASP A 118 3.56 2.13 -10.50
C ASP A 118 3.57 1.89 -12.01
N ARG A 119 3.38 0.64 -12.46
CA ARG A 119 3.53 0.21 -13.85
C ARG A 119 4.91 0.59 -14.42
N ASN A 120 5.90 0.79 -13.56
CA ASN A 120 7.27 1.19 -13.89
C ASN A 120 8.10 -0.02 -14.39
N LEU A 121 7.48 -0.86 -15.21
CA LEU A 121 8.05 -2.07 -15.81
C LEU A 121 8.03 -2.03 -17.34
N GLN A 122 7.23 -1.13 -17.94
CA GLN A 122 6.97 -1.13 -19.39
C GLN A 122 8.24 -0.90 -20.24
N TRP A 123 9.20 -0.13 -19.73
CA TRP A 123 10.46 0.14 -20.42
C TRP A 123 11.43 -1.06 -20.43
N MET A 124 11.12 -2.13 -19.68
CA MET A 124 11.98 -3.31 -19.60
C MET A 124 11.82 -4.28 -20.77
N SER A 125 10.83 -4.08 -21.65
CA SER A 125 10.69 -4.88 -22.86
C SER A 125 10.99 -4.05 -24.11
N SER A 126 11.87 -4.56 -24.97
CA SER A 126 12.11 -3.99 -26.31
C SER A 126 10.98 -4.30 -27.30
N LYS A 127 10.02 -5.16 -26.92
CA LYS A 127 8.93 -5.62 -27.78
C LYS A 127 7.67 -4.77 -27.59
N LYS A 128 6.98 -4.48 -28.68
CA LYS A 128 5.69 -3.75 -28.65
C LYS A 128 4.49 -4.63 -28.37
N ASN A 129 4.57 -5.92 -28.72
CA ASN A 129 3.45 -6.86 -28.65
C ASN A 129 3.79 -8.05 -27.76
N HIS A 130 2.78 -8.56 -27.05
CA HIS A 130 2.91 -9.75 -26.22
C HIS A 130 3.10 -11.01 -27.08
N LYS A 131 4.16 -11.77 -26.80
CA LYS A 131 4.56 -12.95 -27.59
C LYS A 131 3.45 -13.99 -27.75
N LYS A 132 2.63 -14.21 -26.72
CA LYS A 132 1.64 -15.29 -26.73
C LYS A 132 0.32 -14.91 -27.42
N CYS A 133 -0.10 -13.65 -27.32
CA CYS A 133 -1.43 -13.23 -27.80
C CYS A 133 -1.41 -12.13 -28.86
N GLY A 134 -0.26 -11.54 -29.19
CA GLY A 134 -0.12 -10.52 -30.23
C GLY A 134 -0.65 -9.12 -29.88
N LYS A 135 -1.35 -8.94 -28.76
CA LYS A 135 -1.88 -7.63 -28.29
C LYS A 135 -0.74 -6.72 -27.81
N TYR A 136 -1.03 -5.42 -27.66
CA TYR A 136 -0.08 -4.43 -27.15
C TYR A 136 0.48 -4.85 -25.78
N LEU A 137 1.80 -4.72 -25.62
CA LEU A 137 2.51 -5.15 -24.43
C LEU A 137 2.54 -4.03 -23.40
N ASP A 138 1.69 -4.14 -22.39
CA ASP A 138 1.77 -3.34 -21.19
C ASP A 138 1.47 -4.19 -19.93
N VAL A 139 1.74 -3.61 -18.77
CA VAL A 139 1.53 -4.28 -17.47
C VAL A 139 0.04 -4.61 -17.27
N GLU A 140 -0.87 -3.75 -17.72
CA GLU A 140 -2.31 -3.93 -17.52
C GLU A 140 -2.85 -5.15 -18.29
N HIS A 141 -2.42 -5.30 -19.54
CA HIS A 141 -2.66 -6.42 -20.41
C HIS A 141 -2.13 -7.71 -19.77
N LEU A 142 -0.86 -7.72 -19.37
CA LEU A 142 -0.24 -8.89 -18.76
C LEU A 142 -0.91 -9.29 -17.43
N ALA A 143 -1.25 -8.33 -16.58
CA ALA A 143 -1.74 -8.60 -15.23
C ALA A 143 -3.21 -9.03 -15.15
N SER A 144 -4.03 -8.68 -16.16
CA SER A 144 -5.48 -8.93 -16.11
C SER A 144 -6.22 -9.21 -17.43
N LYS A 145 -5.67 -8.87 -18.62
CA LYS A 145 -6.44 -8.92 -19.89
C LYS A 145 -5.94 -9.96 -20.90
N CYS A 146 -4.89 -10.70 -20.57
CA CYS A 146 -4.31 -11.66 -21.49
C CYS A 146 -4.98 -13.03 -21.37
N ASP A 147 -5.79 -13.38 -22.37
CA ASP A 147 -6.51 -14.66 -22.44
C ASP A 147 -5.56 -15.87 -22.38
N ARG A 148 -4.34 -15.73 -22.93
CA ARG A 148 -3.30 -16.79 -22.89
C ARG A 148 -2.70 -17.03 -21.50
N LEU A 149 -2.89 -16.12 -20.55
CA LEU A 149 -2.43 -16.24 -19.16
C LEU A 149 -3.55 -16.70 -18.21
N LEU A 150 -4.80 -16.73 -18.69
CA LEU A 150 -5.99 -17.06 -17.90
C LEU A 150 -5.85 -18.44 -17.24
N HIS A 151 -5.65 -19.48 -18.03
CA HIS A 151 -5.57 -20.87 -17.54
C HIS A 151 -4.20 -21.26 -16.97
N THR A 152 -3.30 -20.28 -16.77
CA THR A 152 -1.96 -20.52 -16.23
C THR A 152 -1.71 -19.62 -15.02
N ASP A 153 -1.14 -18.44 -15.22
CA ASP A 153 -0.72 -17.58 -14.12
C ASP A 153 -1.90 -16.96 -13.36
N TYR A 154 -3.03 -16.67 -14.02
CA TYR A 154 -4.18 -16.09 -13.35
C TYR A 154 -4.85 -17.12 -12.41
N VAL A 155 -5.07 -18.35 -12.89
CA VAL A 155 -5.55 -19.47 -12.07
C VAL A 155 -4.56 -19.78 -10.94
N ARG A 156 -3.25 -19.79 -11.20
CA ARG A 156 -2.24 -20.01 -10.15
C ARG A 156 -2.33 -18.93 -9.06
N ARG A 157 -2.52 -17.68 -9.46
CA ARG A 157 -2.65 -16.54 -8.54
C ARG A 157 -3.90 -16.64 -7.68
N HIS A 158 -5.02 -16.90 -8.33
CA HIS A 158 -6.30 -17.15 -7.69
C HIS A 158 -6.22 -18.28 -6.66
N ASN A 159 -5.70 -19.44 -7.06
CA ASN A 159 -5.65 -20.62 -6.22
C ASN A 159 -4.73 -20.45 -5.00
N GLU A 160 -3.70 -19.60 -5.07
CA GLU A 160 -2.86 -19.27 -3.91
C GLU A 160 -3.62 -18.46 -2.86
N VAL A 161 -4.38 -17.45 -3.29
CA VAL A 161 -5.26 -16.68 -2.43
C VAL A 161 -6.32 -17.61 -1.81
N ALA A 162 -7.01 -18.37 -2.65
CA ALA A 162 -8.06 -19.28 -2.21
C ALA A 162 -7.56 -20.31 -1.20
N ARG A 163 -6.37 -20.88 -1.42
CA ARG A 163 -5.75 -21.83 -0.48
C ARG A 163 -5.53 -21.23 0.90
N ARG A 164 -5.15 -19.96 0.97
CA ARG A 164 -4.88 -19.26 2.24
C ARG A 164 -6.15 -18.86 2.98
N ILE A 165 -7.16 -18.38 2.24
CA ILE A 165 -8.49 -18.10 2.79
C ILE A 165 -9.11 -19.41 3.29
N HIS A 166 -9.18 -20.44 2.44
CA HIS A 166 -9.72 -21.75 2.79
C HIS A 166 -9.02 -22.34 4.02
N ARG A 167 -7.69 -22.28 4.11
CA ARG A 167 -6.97 -22.79 5.29
C ARG A 167 -7.40 -22.09 6.58
N THR A 168 -7.62 -20.78 6.52
CA THR A 168 -8.06 -19.97 7.67
C THR A 168 -9.46 -20.38 8.09
N LEU A 169 -10.40 -20.43 7.14
CA LEU A 169 -11.78 -20.83 7.38
C LEU A 169 -11.89 -22.29 7.89
N ALA A 170 -11.12 -23.21 7.33
CA ALA A 170 -11.04 -24.59 7.80
C ALA A 170 -10.57 -24.69 9.26
N LYS A 171 -9.64 -23.80 9.66
CA LYS A 171 -9.15 -23.74 11.05
C LYS A 171 -10.26 -23.28 11.99
N GLU A 172 -10.99 -22.23 11.61
CA GLU A 172 -12.11 -21.70 12.39
C GLU A 172 -13.27 -22.69 12.50
N LEU A 173 -13.50 -23.49 11.46
CA LEU A 173 -14.49 -24.57 11.47
C LEU A 173 -14.06 -25.75 12.36
N GLY A 174 -12.80 -25.80 12.80
CA GLY A 174 -12.31 -26.80 13.75
C GLY A 174 -11.69 -28.04 13.12
N VAL A 175 -11.17 -27.95 11.89
CA VAL A 175 -10.33 -29.01 11.31
C VAL A 175 -9.07 -29.18 12.16
N LYS A 176 -8.86 -30.38 12.70
CA LYS A 176 -7.67 -30.74 13.50
C LYS A 176 -6.43 -30.86 12.60
N ASN A 177 -5.24 -30.62 13.17
CA ASN A 177 -3.95 -30.84 12.52
C ASN A 177 -3.77 -30.13 11.16
N ILE A 178 -4.26 -28.89 11.05
CA ILE A 178 -4.05 -28.08 9.85
C ILE A 178 -2.54 -27.88 9.60
N LYS A 179 -2.09 -28.37 8.44
CA LYS A 179 -0.72 -28.22 7.96
C LYS A 179 -0.32 -26.74 7.86
N LYS A 180 1.00 -26.48 7.88
CA LYS A 180 1.56 -25.16 7.51
C LYS A 180 1.14 -24.78 6.09
N VAL A 181 1.12 -23.49 5.79
CA VAL A 181 0.63 -22.96 4.49
C VAL A 181 1.32 -23.64 3.31
N GLU A 182 2.64 -23.88 3.36
CA GLU A 182 3.36 -24.52 2.23
C GLU A 182 2.91 -25.96 1.95
N ARG A 183 2.44 -26.67 2.98
CA ARG A 183 2.05 -28.09 2.90
C ARG A 183 0.53 -28.27 2.89
N TYR A 184 -0.23 -27.18 2.95
CA TYR A 184 -1.68 -27.23 2.96
C TYR A 184 -2.19 -27.43 1.53
N LYS A 185 -2.82 -28.59 1.29
CA LYS A 185 -3.58 -28.85 0.07
C LYS A 185 -5.06 -28.67 0.35
N ILE A 186 -5.74 -28.08 -0.60
CA ILE A 186 -7.19 -28.02 -0.58
C ILE A 186 -7.69 -29.38 -1.05
N ASP A 187 -8.59 -29.98 -0.28
CA ASP A 187 -9.33 -31.17 -0.68
C ASP A 187 -10.74 -30.72 -1.04
N ASP A 188 -11.43 -31.45 -1.91
CA ASP A 188 -12.72 -31.02 -2.49
C ASP A 188 -13.75 -30.64 -1.41
N ARG A 189 -13.97 -31.52 -0.41
CA ARG A 189 -14.83 -31.25 0.75
C ARG A 189 -14.27 -31.83 2.03
N LYS A 190 -14.29 -31.04 3.11
CA LYS A 190 -13.89 -31.46 4.46
C LYS A 190 -15.07 -31.35 5.42
N PHE A 191 -15.35 -32.45 6.10
CA PHE A 191 -16.36 -32.50 7.14
C PHE A 191 -15.71 -32.39 8.52
N THR A 192 -16.40 -31.70 9.41
CA THR A 192 -16.04 -31.52 10.81
C THR A 192 -17.28 -31.70 11.68
N LYS A 193 -17.09 -31.79 13.00
CA LYS A 193 -18.21 -31.76 13.96
C LYS A 193 -19.04 -30.47 13.87
N ASN A 194 -18.44 -29.36 13.44
CA ASN A 194 -19.07 -28.04 13.40
C ASN A 194 -19.68 -27.73 12.04
N GLY A 195 -19.60 -28.63 11.06
CA GLY A 195 -20.07 -28.40 9.69
C GLY A 195 -19.04 -28.80 8.64
N TRP A 196 -19.11 -28.22 7.46
CA TRP A 196 -18.23 -28.59 6.34
C TRP A 196 -17.74 -27.39 5.54
N ILE A 197 -16.61 -27.58 4.86
CA ILE A 197 -16.01 -26.60 3.94
C ILE A 197 -15.70 -27.30 2.62
N SER A 198 -15.95 -26.64 1.49
CA SER A 198 -15.57 -27.14 0.16
C SER A 198 -14.89 -26.08 -0.68
N TYR A 199 -14.18 -26.52 -1.72
CA TYR A 199 -13.53 -25.66 -2.70
C TYR A 199 -13.80 -26.10 -4.12
N ASP A 200 -14.19 -25.16 -4.99
CA ASP A 200 -14.39 -25.38 -6.43
C ASP A 200 -15.24 -26.63 -6.75
N MET A 201 -16.31 -26.83 -5.97
CA MET A 201 -17.21 -27.98 -6.09
C MET A 201 -18.60 -27.56 -6.55
N SER A 202 -19.14 -28.29 -7.52
CA SER A 202 -20.54 -28.14 -7.92
C SER A 202 -21.48 -28.64 -6.83
N ILE A 203 -22.45 -27.82 -6.45
CA ILE A 203 -23.54 -28.18 -5.54
C ILE A 203 -24.76 -28.57 -6.36
N HIS A 204 -25.30 -29.75 -6.08
CA HIS A 204 -26.53 -30.22 -6.69
C HIS A 204 -27.72 -29.69 -5.89
N THR A 205 -28.64 -29.02 -6.58
CA THR A 205 -29.86 -28.46 -6.02
C THR A 205 -31.08 -29.07 -6.71
N GLU A 206 -32.24 -29.11 -6.05
CA GLU A 206 -33.48 -29.65 -6.63
C GLU A 206 -33.92 -28.85 -7.86
N LYS A 207 -33.87 -27.51 -7.76
CA LYS A 207 -34.07 -26.62 -8.91
C LYS A 207 -32.75 -26.38 -9.61
N LYS A 208 -32.77 -26.35 -10.95
CA LYS A 208 -31.60 -25.98 -11.75
C LYS A 208 -31.26 -24.50 -11.51
N VAL A 209 -30.11 -24.24 -10.92
CA VAL A 209 -29.55 -22.88 -10.77
C VAL A 209 -28.45 -22.65 -11.80
N GLN A 210 -28.31 -21.42 -12.28
CA GLN A 210 -27.32 -21.06 -13.32
C GLN A 210 -25.88 -21.21 -12.81
N PHE A 211 -25.62 -20.74 -11.58
CA PHE A 211 -24.30 -20.78 -10.96
C PHE A 211 -24.33 -21.70 -9.74
N ASN A 212 -23.61 -22.83 -9.80
CA ASN A 212 -23.62 -23.83 -8.74
C ASN A 212 -22.23 -24.29 -8.27
N ARG A 213 -21.15 -23.66 -8.72
CA ARG A 213 -19.76 -24.02 -8.38
C ARG A 213 -19.00 -22.80 -7.81
N PRO A 214 -19.22 -22.42 -6.54
CA PRO A 214 -18.49 -21.33 -5.89
C PRO A 214 -17.04 -21.70 -5.58
N ASP A 215 -16.18 -20.68 -5.43
CA ASP A 215 -14.78 -20.89 -5.04
C ASP A 215 -14.68 -21.56 -3.69
N ILE A 216 -15.29 -21.01 -2.63
CA ILE A 216 -15.30 -21.63 -1.30
C ILE A 216 -16.72 -21.59 -0.74
N ILE A 217 -17.15 -22.68 -0.10
CA ILE A 217 -18.37 -22.71 0.71
C ILE A 217 -18.01 -23.18 2.11
N VAL A 218 -18.51 -22.49 3.12
CA VAL A 218 -18.43 -22.88 4.53
C VAL A 218 -19.83 -22.99 5.10
N ALA A 219 -20.24 -24.19 5.48
CA ALA A 219 -21.44 -24.43 6.26
C ALA A 219 -21.06 -24.60 7.73
N ASP A 220 -21.31 -23.61 8.58
CA ASP A 220 -21.05 -23.64 10.03
C ASP A 220 -22.34 -23.88 10.81
N LYS A 221 -22.48 -25.10 11.35
CA LYS A 221 -23.64 -25.53 12.15
C LYS A 221 -23.79 -24.72 13.43
N ARG A 222 -22.68 -24.28 14.05
CA ARG A 222 -22.72 -23.56 15.33
C ARG A 222 -23.33 -22.18 15.19
N LYS A 223 -23.11 -21.56 14.02
CA LYS A 223 -23.63 -20.24 13.67
C LYS A 223 -24.94 -20.31 12.88
N ASN A 224 -25.43 -21.52 12.57
CA ASN A 224 -26.54 -21.74 11.64
C ASN A 224 -26.38 -20.93 10.33
N ARG A 225 -25.17 -20.97 9.74
CA ARG A 225 -24.78 -20.06 8.66
C ARG A 225 -24.04 -20.76 7.53
N ILE A 226 -24.39 -20.41 6.30
CA ILE A 226 -23.67 -20.80 5.08
C ILE A 226 -23.00 -19.54 4.51
N THR A 227 -21.69 -19.60 4.36
CA THR A 227 -20.89 -18.52 3.77
C THR A 227 -20.36 -18.99 2.42
N ILE A 228 -20.72 -18.29 1.36
CA ILE A 228 -20.21 -18.50 0.01
C ILE A 228 -19.17 -17.40 -0.25
N VAL A 229 -17.94 -17.79 -0.53
CA VAL A 229 -16.86 -16.86 -0.85
C VAL A 229 -16.52 -16.99 -2.31
N GLU A 230 -16.52 -15.87 -3.01
CA GLU A 230 -16.15 -15.78 -4.42
C GLU A 230 -14.98 -14.79 -4.54
N ILE A 231 -13.84 -15.28 -5.03
CA ILE A 231 -12.57 -14.56 -5.07
C ILE A 231 -12.42 -13.90 -6.43
N GLY A 232 -12.06 -12.63 -6.46
CA GLY A 232 -11.83 -11.87 -7.69
C GLY A 232 -10.48 -11.17 -7.66
N ILE A 233 -9.64 -11.41 -8.68
CA ILE A 233 -8.45 -10.59 -8.89
C ILE A 233 -8.59 -9.90 -10.25
N THR A 234 -8.76 -8.58 -10.23
CA THR A 234 -9.20 -7.81 -11.39
C THR A 234 -8.30 -6.60 -11.68
N SER A 235 -8.66 -5.79 -12.67
CA SER A 235 -8.06 -4.47 -12.88
C SER A 235 -8.81 -3.40 -12.08
N GLN A 236 -8.16 -2.28 -11.79
CA GLN A 236 -8.81 -1.15 -11.11
C GLN A 236 -10.09 -0.68 -11.85
N ASN A 237 -10.09 -0.70 -13.19
CA ASN A 237 -11.26 -0.28 -14.00
C ASN A 237 -12.51 -1.12 -13.75
N ASN A 238 -12.32 -2.39 -13.41
CA ASN A 238 -13.41 -3.34 -13.23
C ASN A 238 -13.68 -3.63 -11.76
N LEU A 239 -12.96 -3.01 -10.82
CA LEU A 239 -12.99 -3.38 -9.39
C LEU A 239 -14.41 -3.40 -8.82
N VAL A 240 -15.12 -2.25 -8.88
CA VAL A 240 -16.48 -2.10 -8.34
C VAL A 240 -17.46 -3.03 -9.07
N LYS A 241 -17.38 -3.08 -10.40
CA LYS A 241 -18.24 -3.94 -11.23
C LYS A 241 -18.06 -5.42 -10.86
N THR A 242 -16.82 -5.91 -10.79
CA THR A 242 -16.49 -7.30 -10.44
C THR A 242 -16.94 -7.64 -9.02
N GLU A 243 -16.81 -6.70 -8.07
CA GLU A 243 -17.30 -6.90 -6.71
C GLU A 243 -18.82 -7.07 -6.66
N MET A 244 -19.57 -6.19 -7.33
CA MET A 244 -21.04 -6.29 -7.41
C MET A 244 -21.49 -7.58 -8.10
N GLU A 245 -20.91 -7.90 -9.26
CA GLU A 245 -21.22 -9.13 -10.00
C GLU A 245 -20.99 -10.38 -9.14
N LYS A 246 -19.88 -10.44 -8.39
CA LYS A 246 -19.56 -11.58 -7.51
C LYS A 246 -20.47 -11.65 -6.29
N LYS A 247 -20.91 -10.52 -5.75
CA LYS A 247 -21.87 -10.45 -4.64
C LYS A 247 -23.22 -11.07 -5.01
N ASP A 248 -23.66 -10.83 -6.24
CA ASP A 248 -24.99 -11.25 -6.68
C ASP A 248 -25.02 -12.65 -7.32
N LYS A 249 -23.86 -13.15 -7.78
CA LYS A 249 -23.71 -14.41 -8.53
C LYS A 249 -24.38 -15.64 -7.90
N TYR A 250 -24.38 -15.78 -6.58
CA TYR A 250 -24.85 -16.98 -5.89
C TYR A 250 -26.09 -16.76 -5.01
N GLN A 251 -26.85 -15.68 -5.23
CA GLN A 251 -28.06 -15.43 -4.44
C GLN A 251 -29.07 -16.58 -4.53
N ASP A 252 -29.31 -17.11 -5.74
CA ASP A 252 -30.25 -18.20 -5.94
C ASP A 252 -29.75 -19.54 -5.42
N LEU A 253 -28.45 -19.83 -5.60
CA LEU A 253 -27.82 -21.01 -4.99
C LEU A 253 -27.96 -20.98 -3.47
N GLY A 254 -27.67 -19.84 -2.86
CA GLY A 254 -27.78 -19.64 -1.42
C GLY A 254 -29.20 -19.93 -0.89
N LYS A 255 -30.24 -19.45 -1.59
CA LYS A 255 -31.65 -19.73 -1.25
C LYS A 255 -31.96 -21.23 -1.29
N GLN A 256 -31.49 -21.94 -2.32
CA GLN A 256 -31.69 -23.40 -2.42
C GLN A 256 -30.95 -24.15 -1.30
N MET A 257 -29.71 -23.76 -1.01
CA MET A 257 -28.87 -24.38 0.01
C MET A 257 -29.43 -24.23 1.44
N LYS A 258 -30.18 -23.15 1.69
CA LYS A 258 -30.82 -22.86 2.98
C LYS A 258 -31.66 -24.03 3.47
N PHE A 259 -32.46 -24.62 2.57
CA PHE A 259 -33.30 -25.77 2.87
C PHE A 259 -32.48 -27.06 2.95
N GLN A 260 -31.59 -27.28 1.97
CA GLN A 260 -30.90 -28.56 1.81
C GLN A 260 -29.81 -28.84 2.85
N THR A 261 -29.16 -27.81 3.40
CA THR A 261 -27.93 -28.02 4.20
C THR A 261 -28.23 -28.24 5.68
N PHE A 262 -29.16 -27.47 6.25
CA PHE A 262 -29.50 -27.54 7.68
C PHE A 262 -30.99 -27.82 7.94
N GLY A 263 -31.84 -27.91 6.91
CA GLY A 263 -33.28 -28.14 7.09
C GLY A 263 -33.99 -27.02 7.87
N ASN A 264 -33.39 -25.82 7.92
CA ASN A 264 -33.81 -24.73 8.78
C ASN A 264 -34.04 -23.44 7.99
N HIS A 265 -35.28 -22.91 8.08
CA HIS A 265 -35.71 -21.65 7.47
C HIS A 265 -35.05 -20.41 8.06
N ASP A 266 -34.33 -20.53 9.17
CA ASP A 266 -33.60 -19.42 9.80
C ASP A 266 -32.10 -19.45 9.49
N THR A 267 -31.64 -20.36 8.63
CA THR A 267 -30.24 -20.42 8.21
C THR A 267 -29.81 -19.11 7.54
N GLU A 268 -28.76 -18.47 8.04
CA GLU A 268 -28.18 -17.26 7.46
C GLU A 268 -27.36 -17.63 6.22
N ILE A 269 -27.60 -16.92 5.11
CA ILE A 269 -26.81 -17.05 3.88
C ILE A 269 -26.01 -15.76 3.70
N VAL A 270 -24.68 -15.89 3.65
CA VAL A 270 -23.77 -14.76 3.45
C VAL A 270 -22.94 -15.01 2.20
N ILE A 271 -23.02 -14.09 1.24
CA ILE A 271 -22.19 -14.12 0.02
C ILE A 271 -21.12 -13.04 0.17
N ILE A 272 -19.86 -13.45 0.13
CA ILE A 272 -18.72 -12.59 0.36
C ILE A 272 -17.89 -12.52 -0.93
N PRO A 273 -17.95 -11.41 -1.69
CA PRO A 273 -17.02 -11.15 -2.78
C PRO A 273 -15.67 -10.71 -2.18
N TRP A 274 -14.67 -11.58 -2.19
CA TRP A 274 -13.30 -11.18 -1.82
C TRP A 274 -12.61 -10.69 -3.09
N VAL A 275 -12.68 -9.38 -3.37
CA VAL A 275 -12.21 -8.79 -4.63
C VAL A 275 -11.09 -7.79 -4.39
N MET A 276 -10.03 -7.94 -5.19
CA MET A 276 -8.81 -7.14 -5.11
C MET A 276 -8.27 -6.91 -6.52
N THR A 277 -7.55 -5.83 -6.73
CA THR A 277 -6.84 -5.64 -8.00
C THR A 277 -5.48 -6.34 -8.00
N TRP A 278 -4.95 -6.63 -9.19
CA TRP A 278 -3.62 -7.23 -9.33
C TRP A 278 -2.49 -6.40 -8.69
N ASP A 279 -2.73 -5.11 -8.46
CA ASP A 279 -1.85 -4.13 -7.82
C ASP A 279 -2.26 -3.77 -6.38
N GLY A 280 -3.10 -4.59 -5.75
CA GLY A 280 -3.39 -4.53 -4.30
C GLY A 280 -4.45 -3.53 -3.87
N VAL A 281 -5.20 -2.94 -4.80
CA VAL A 281 -6.28 -1.99 -4.51
C VAL A 281 -7.58 -2.73 -4.18
N VAL A 282 -8.31 -2.22 -3.19
CA VAL A 282 -9.59 -2.77 -2.71
C VAL A 282 -10.62 -1.64 -2.52
N THR A 283 -11.89 -2.03 -2.44
CA THR A 283 -13.00 -1.11 -2.19
C THR A 283 -13.13 -0.80 -0.70
N GLU A 284 -13.96 0.19 -0.36
CA GLU A 284 -14.38 0.47 1.03
C GLU A 284 -15.14 -0.67 1.71
N PHE A 285 -15.79 -1.54 0.94
CA PHE A 285 -16.54 -2.68 1.48
C PHE A 285 -15.63 -3.86 1.86
N HIS A 286 -14.44 -3.95 1.27
CA HIS A 286 -13.52 -5.07 1.44
C HIS A 286 -13.16 -5.33 2.92
N ASN A 287 -13.03 -4.28 3.73
CA ASN A 287 -12.78 -4.43 5.16
C ASN A 287 -13.90 -5.23 5.85
N SER A 288 -15.16 -4.90 5.57
CA SER A 288 -16.31 -5.61 6.13
C SER A 288 -16.29 -7.10 5.74
N TYR A 289 -16.05 -7.38 4.45
CA TYR A 289 -15.97 -8.75 3.93
C TYR A 289 -14.88 -9.58 4.60
N ARG A 290 -13.64 -9.06 4.67
CA ARG A 290 -12.53 -9.81 5.28
C ARG A 290 -12.73 -10.01 6.79
N ARG A 291 -13.35 -9.06 7.50
CA ARG A 291 -13.68 -9.20 8.93
C ARG A 291 -14.71 -10.28 9.17
N GLN A 292 -15.74 -10.37 8.32
CA GLN A 292 -16.73 -11.46 8.38
C GLN A 292 -16.10 -12.85 8.16
N LEU A 293 -15.04 -12.93 7.35
CA LEU A 293 -14.23 -14.13 7.12
C LEU A 293 -13.19 -14.43 8.22
N GLY A 294 -13.09 -13.59 9.27
CA GLY A 294 -12.07 -13.76 10.32
C GLY A 294 -10.64 -13.42 9.86
N ILE A 295 -10.47 -12.73 8.74
CA ILE A 295 -9.16 -12.38 8.19
C ILE A 295 -8.58 -11.17 8.93
N SER A 296 -7.55 -11.43 9.74
CA SER A 296 -6.77 -10.40 10.42
C SER A 296 -5.97 -9.52 9.45
N ASP A 297 -5.57 -8.31 9.89
CA ASP A 297 -4.81 -7.35 9.09
C ASP A 297 -3.47 -7.94 8.62
N ARG A 298 -2.83 -8.74 9.48
CA ARG A 298 -1.58 -9.43 9.14
C ARG A 298 -1.79 -10.47 8.03
N MET A 299 -2.93 -11.17 8.06
CA MET A 299 -3.28 -12.13 7.02
C MET A 299 -3.63 -11.42 5.72
N GLU A 300 -4.42 -10.35 5.78
CA GLU A 300 -4.75 -9.54 4.59
C GLU A 300 -3.50 -8.96 3.94
N ALA A 301 -2.59 -8.41 4.73
CA ALA A 301 -1.28 -7.93 4.26
C ALA A 301 -0.47 -9.03 3.56
N GLN A 302 -0.57 -10.28 4.03
CA GLN A 302 0.05 -11.42 3.34
C GLN A 302 -0.67 -11.77 2.04
N LEU A 303 -2.00 -11.74 1.99
CA LEU A 303 -2.79 -11.99 0.78
C LEU A 303 -2.46 -10.95 -0.30
N GLN A 304 -2.45 -9.67 0.04
CA GLN A 304 -2.04 -8.57 -0.83
C GLN A 304 -0.62 -8.76 -1.36
N ARG A 305 0.34 -9.06 -0.47
CA ARG A 305 1.73 -9.33 -0.86
C ARG A 305 1.83 -10.44 -1.90
N ILE A 306 1.05 -11.51 -1.75
CA ILE A 306 1.06 -12.64 -2.69
C ILE A 306 0.52 -12.26 -4.05
N VAL A 307 -0.62 -11.56 -4.08
CA VAL A 307 -1.22 -11.08 -5.32
C VAL A 307 -0.21 -10.22 -6.07
N LEU A 308 0.45 -9.29 -5.38
CA LEU A 308 1.50 -8.44 -5.92
C LEU A 308 2.72 -9.26 -6.39
N GLN A 309 3.25 -10.17 -5.56
CA GLN A 309 4.41 -10.98 -5.89
C GLN A 309 4.17 -11.87 -7.11
N GLN A 310 3.04 -12.56 -7.17
CA GLN A 310 2.73 -13.43 -8.30
C GLN A 310 2.52 -12.61 -9.58
N SER A 311 1.79 -11.49 -9.48
CA SER A 311 1.61 -10.55 -10.59
C SER A 311 2.94 -10.04 -11.12
N HIS A 312 3.82 -9.59 -10.22
CA HIS A 312 5.14 -9.11 -10.56
C HIS A 312 5.96 -10.20 -11.27
N ASN A 313 5.99 -11.41 -10.71
CA ASN A 313 6.80 -12.51 -11.23
C ASN A 313 6.42 -12.90 -12.66
N PHE A 314 5.12 -13.09 -12.95
CA PHE A 314 4.74 -13.44 -14.30
C PHE A 314 4.80 -12.24 -15.24
N VAL A 315 4.53 -11.00 -14.79
CA VAL A 315 4.68 -9.80 -15.63
C VAL A 315 6.12 -9.66 -16.10
N LEU A 316 7.10 -9.75 -15.21
CA LEU A 316 8.52 -9.68 -15.59
C LEU A 316 8.92 -10.77 -16.57
N ARG A 317 8.47 -12.00 -16.31
CA ARG A 317 8.74 -13.15 -17.19
C ARG A 317 8.18 -12.92 -18.60
N GLU A 318 6.97 -12.39 -18.72
CA GLU A 318 6.34 -12.09 -20.01
C GLU A 318 6.93 -10.85 -20.70
N LEU A 319 7.51 -9.91 -19.95
CA LEU A 319 8.29 -8.79 -20.49
C LEU A 319 9.68 -9.23 -21.01
N GLY A 320 10.14 -10.43 -20.63
CA GLY A 320 11.42 -11.00 -21.06
C GLY A 320 12.60 -10.63 -20.15
N VAL A 321 12.34 -10.19 -18.92
CA VAL A 321 13.37 -9.89 -17.93
C VAL A 321 13.79 -11.20 -17.24
N ALA A 322 15.05 -11.60 -17.38
CA ALA A 322 15.58 -12.81 -16.74
C ALA A 322 15.54 -12.67 -15.20
N ALA A 323 15.35 -13.78 -14.49
CA ALA A 323 15.25 -13.83 -13.02
C ALA A 323 16.59 -13.56 -12.29
N THR A 324 17.68 -13.36 -13.02
CA THR A 324 18.94 -12.86 -12.48
C THR A 324 18.80 -11.38 -12.20
N GLY A 325 19.29 -10.94 -11.04
CA GLY A 325 18.97 -9.68 -10.41
C GLY A 325 19.09 -8.44 -11.31
N ILE A 326 18.63 -7.33 -10.74
CA ILE A 326 18.92 -5.98 -11.21
C ILE A 326 20.45 -5.77 -11.15
N THR A 327 21.20 -6.39 -12.05
CA THR A 327 22.47 -5.85 -12.50
C THR A 327 22.08 -4.88 -13.58
N CYS A 328 22.12 -3.61 -13.21
CA CYS A 328 22.05 -2.52 -14.15
C CYS A 328 23.31 -2.62 -15.03
N GLU A 329 23.28 -3.48 -16.06
CA GLU A 329 24.11 -3.27 -17.23
C GLU A 329 23.49 -2.09 -17.98
N CYS A 330 23.83 -0.90 -17.49
CA CYS A 330 23.60 0.32 -18.23
C CYS A 330 24.42 0.19 -19.52
N ASP A 331 23.73 0.07 -20.65
CA ASP A 331 24.30 0.35 -21.97
C ASP A 331 25.22 1.59 -21.86
N PRO A 332 26.52 1.50 -22.24
CA PRO A 332 27.47 2.60 -22.14
C PRO A 332 26.99 3.89 -22.83
N ALA A 333 26.10 3.77 -23.83
CA ALA A 333 25.46 4.90 -24.49
C ALA A 333 24.51 5.69 -23.56
N ARG A 334 23.87 5.03 -22.60
CA ARG A 334 22.92 5.64 -21.65
C ARG A 334 23.61 6.38 -20.50
N LYS A 335 24.84 6.00 -20.10
CA LYS A 335 25.64 6.81 -19.16
C LYS A 335 25.93 8.21 -19.72
N ARG A 336 26.11 8.33 -21.05
CA ARG A 336 26.38 9.62 -21.71
C ARG A 336 25.13 10.50 -21.81
N GLN A 337 23.94 9.91 -22.03
CA GLN A 337 22.69 10.68 -22.05
C GLN A 337 22.23 11.11 -20.65
N ALA A 338 22.35 10.25 -19.63
CA ALA A 338 22.05 10.63 -18.25
C ALA A 338 23.03 11.69 -17.70
N ALA A 339 24.33 11.58 -18.01
CA ALA A 339 25.33 12.57 -17.61
C ALA A 339 25.21 13.93 -18.34
N ASN A 340 24.46 13.99 -19.44
CA ASN A 340 24.15 15.24 -20.14
C ASN A 340 22.82 15.87 -19.72
N MET A 341 21.89 15.10 -19.14
CA MET A 341 20.65 15.67 -18.59
C MET A 341 20.81 16.17 -17.15
N ASP A 342 21.86 15.72 -16.43
CA ASP A 342 22.18 16.16 -15.06
C ASP A 342 23.18 17.33 -15.00
N ARG A 343 23.39 18.02 -16.13
CA ARG A 343 24.06 19.33 -16.17
C ARG A 343 23.05 20.42 -16.48
N GLY A 344 22.06 20.57 -15.61
CA GLY A 344 21.54 21.91 -15.35
C GLY A 344 22.71 22.78 -14.88
N PRO A 345 22.79 24.07 -15.26
CA PRO A 345 23.86 24.92 -14.77
C PRO A 345 23.84 24.88 -13.24
N PRO A 346 25.01 24.80 -12.57
CA PRO A 346 25.05 24.93 -11.13
C PRO A 346 24.30 26.22 -10.76
N LEU A 347 23.49 26.15 -9.71
CA LEU A 347 22.93 27.35 -9.09
C LEU A 347 24.11 28.29 -8.85
N LYS A 348 24.22 29.35 -9.66
CA LYS A 348 25.15 30.43 -9.39
C LYS A 348 24.81 30.89 -7.99
N GLU A 349 25.76 30.77 -7.08
CA GLU A 349 25.75 31.53 -5.84
C GLU A 349 25.41 32.96 -6.23
N ARG A 350 24.22 33.42 -5.82
CA ARG A 350 23.97 34.86 -5.83
C ARG A 350 25.01 35.42 -4.88
N GLU A 351 25.97 36.15 -5.42
CA GLU A 351 26.80 37.06 -4.65
C GLU A 351 25.86 37.88 -3.76
N VAL A 352 25.86 37.55 -2.47
CA VAL A 352 25.31 38.44 -1.47
C VAL A 352 26.29 39.60 -1.46
N HIS A 353 25.90 40.71 -2.08
CA HIS A 353 26.59 41.98 -1.90
C HIS A 353 26.75 42.22 -0.41
N ALA A 354 27.98 42.06 0.07
CA ALA A 354 28.39 42.39 1.43
C ALA A 354 28.42 43.92 1.56
N SER A 355 27.26 44.54 1.72
CA SER A 355 27.14 45.86 2.33
C SER A 355 26.75 45.68 3.80
N ALA A 356 27.73 45.31 4.61
CA ALA A 356 27.68 45.48 6.05
C ALA A 356 29.11 45.54 6.56
N ARG A 357 29.55 46.76 6.88
CA ARG A 357 30.79 47.03 7.62
C ARG A 357 30.83 46.13 8.86
N ARG A 358 31.84 45.28 9.00
CA ARG A 358 32.19 44.67 10.29
C ARG A 358 32.55 45.81 11.26
N PRO A 359 31.95 45.90 12.46
CA PRO A 359 32.53 46.72 13.52
C PRO A 359 33.88 46.09 13.92
N ALA A 360 34.90 46.94 14.03
CA ALA A 360 36.22 46.53 14.50
C ALA A 360 36.13 45.96 15.91
N LEU A 361 36.81 44.82 16.14
CA LEU A 361 37.13 44.33 17.47
C LEU A 361 38.00 45.38 18.18
N PRO A 362 37.71 45.76 19.44
CA PRO A 362 38.58 46.66 20.17
C PRO A 362 39.91 45.97 20.49
N SER A 363 41.00 46.70 20.25
CA SER A 363 42.37 46.29 20.55
C SER A 363 42.56 46.04 22.05
N ALA A 364 43.38 45.05 22.35
CA ALA A 364 43.83 44.68 23.69
C ALA A 364 44.25 45.89 24.54
N ALA A 365 43.75 45.94 25.78
CA ALA A 365 44.32 46.75 26.86
C ALA A 365 45.19 45.84 27.75
N PRO A 366 46.29 46.36 28.33
CA PRO A 366 47.32 45.55 28.95
C PRO A 366 46.94 45.07 30.36
N ALA A 367 47.54 43.94 30.73
CA ALA A 367 47.40 43.29 32.03
C ALA A 367 47.79 44.21 33.19
N LEU A 368 46.91 44.36 34.16
CA LEU A 368 47.22 44.87 35.50
C LEU A 368 47.14 43.69 36.47
N ALA A 369 48.32 43.22 36.88
CA ALA A 369 48.51 42.29 37.96
C ALA A 369 48.11 42.98 39.29
N VAL A 370 47.12 42.43 39.98
CA VAL A 370 46.89 42.72 41.40
C VAL A 370 47.43 41.55 42.19
N ALA A 371 48.45 41.86 42.99
CA ALA A 371 49.12 40.96 43.90
C ALA A 371 48.19 40.52 45.05
N CYS A 372 48.20 39.23 45.35
CA CYS A 372 47.79 38.71 46.65
C CYS A 372 48.80 39.16 47.72
N GLY A 373 48.32 39.58 48.88
CA GLY A 373 49.15 39.80 50.06
C GLY A 373 48.34 40.00 51.33
N ALA A 374 48.43 38.99 52.21
CA ALA A 374 48.08 38.91 53.64
C ALA A 374 46.59 38.91 54.03
#